data_AF-A0A953B4M2-F1
#
_entry.id   AF-A0A953B4M2-F1
#
_cell.length_a   1.000
_cell.length_b   1.000
_cell.length_c   1.000
_cell.angle_alpha   90.00
_cell.angle_beta   90.00
_cell.angle_gamma   90.00
#
_symmetry.space_group_name_H-M   'P 1'
#
loop_
_entity.id
_entity.type
_entity.pdbx_description
1 polymer ?
#
loop_
_entity_poly.entity_id
_entity_poly.type
_entity_poly.pdbx_seq_one_letter_code
_entity_poly.pdbx_strand_id
1 'polypeptide(L)'
;MIVEQDTWEKLLDEATEMRIASERVRLPRPEYLVALKLHAAASPTRQKPEVDWEDIRQIVRICRLDPTEESFHALILRYGGQDALRKIEAFAREC
;
A
#
# COMPACT_ATOMS: atom_id res chain seq x y z
N MET A 1 -8.89 -5.45 -9.93
CA MET A 1 -7.42 -5.38 -10.04
C MET A 1 -6.94 -6.79 -10.29
N ILE A 2 -6.21 -7.00 -11.38
CA ILE A 2 -5.53 -8.27 -11.66
C ILE A 2 -4.06 -7.99 -11.40
N VAL A 3 -3.40 -8.83 -10.61
CA VAL A 3 -1.97 -8.73 -10.32
C VAL A 3 -1.24 -9.92 -10.96
N GLU A 4 0.03 -9.73 -11.30
CA GLU A 4 0.88 -10.80 -11.79
C GLU A 4 1.15 -11.84 -10.68
N GLN A 5 1.38 -13.09 -11.07
CA GLN A 5 1.63 -14.21 -10.17
C GLN A 5 2.78 -13.92 -9.18
N ASP A 6 3.89 -13.38 -9.66
CA ASP A 6 5.05 -13.02 -8.83
C ASP A 6 4.71 -11.96 -7.76
N THR A 7 3.79 -11.04 -8.06
CA THR A 7 3.30 -10.06 -7.08
C THR A 7 2.40 -10.74 -6.05
N TRP A 8 1.55 -11.66 -6.50
CA TRP A 8 0.67 -12.46 -5.63
C TRP A 8 1.45 -13.32 -4.64
N GLU A 9 2.52 -13.97 -5.09
CA GLU A 9 3.35 -14.82 -4.25
C GLU A 9 4.06 -14.01 -3.14
N LYS A 10 4.60 -12.84 -3.47
CA LYS A 10 5.23 -11.94 -2.47
C LYS A 10 4.24 -11.43 -1.42
N LEU A 11 3.00 -11.15 -1.83
CA LEU A 11 1.93 -10.76 -0.91
C LEU A 11 1.63 -11.85 0.12
N LEU A 12 1.72 -13.12 -0.28
CA LEU A 12 1.44 -14.27 0.57
C LEU A 12 2.63 -14.67 1.44
N ASP A 13 3.85 -14.60 0.91
CA ASP A 13 5.07 -15.04 1.61
C ASP A 13 5.38 -14.14 2.81
N GLU A 14 5.12 -12.84 2.66
CA GLU A 14 5.31 -11.85 3.73
C GLU A 14 4.03 -11.61 4.56
N ALA A 15 2.96 -12.40 4.34
CA ALA A 15 1.72 -12.23 5.06
C ALA A 15 1.86 -12.63 6.53
N THR A 16 1.34 -11.79 7.42
CA THR A 16 1.28 -12.08 8.86
C THR A 16 -0.06 -12.71 9.21
N GLU A 17 -0.05 -13.73 10.07
CA GLU A 17 -1.28 -14.26 10.65
C GLU A 17 -1.81 -13.32 11.73
N MET A 18 -3.07 -12.93 11.60
CA MET A 18 -3.79 -12.11 12.57
C MET A 18 -5.12 -12.76 12.89
N ARG A 19 -5.59 -12.54 14.13
CA ARG A 19 -6.94 -12.95 14.53
C ARG A 19 -7.90 -11.79 14.35
N ILE A 20 -8.85 -11.91 13.42
CA ILE A 20 -9.96 -10.98 13.25
C ILE A 20 -11.23 -11.68 13.71
N ALA A 21 -11.85 -11.14 14.76
CA ALA A 21 -12.97 -11.79 15.46
C ALA A 21 -12.63 -13.23 15.89
N SER A 22 -13.35 -14.24 15.39
CA SER A 22 -13.11 -15.66 15.66
C SER A 22 -12.12 -16.31 14.69
N GLU A 23 -11.77 -15.64 13.60
CA GLU A 23 -11.05 -16.26 12.48
C GLU A 23 -9.57 -15.92 12.48
N ARG A 24 -8.75 -16.88 12.04
CA ARG A 24 -7.34 -16.63 11.70
C ARG A 24 -7.27 -16.26 10.23
N VAL A 25 -6.73 -15.09 9.95
CA VAL A 25 -6.56 -14.59 8.59
C VAL A 25 -5.10 -14.28 8.34
N ARG A 26 -4.65 -14.51 7.10
CA ARG A 26 -3.37 -14.01 6.62
C ARG A 26 -3.57 -12.65 5.99
N LEU A 27 -2.89 -11.65 6.52
CA LEU A 27 -2.90 -10.30 5.98
C LEU A 27 -1.54 -9.97 5.38
N PRO A 28 -1.50 -9.38 4.18
CA PRO A 28 -0.26 -8.86 3.62
C PRO A 28 0.27 -7.73 4.50
N ARG A 29 1.58 -7.46 4.42
CA ARG A 29 2.16 -6.33 5.12
C ARG A 29 1.54 -5.00 4.66
N PRO A 30 1.44 -3.98 5.52
CA PRO A 30 0.78 -2.72 5.17
C PRO A 30 1.39 -2.00 3.96
N GLU A 31 2.71 -2.10 3.76
CA GLU A 31 3.44 -1.53 2.61
C GLU A 31 2.88 -2.05 1.29
N TYR A 32 2.54 -3.33 1.24
CA TYR A 32 1.93 -3.94 0.08
C TYR A 32 0.47 -3.53 -0.12
N LEU A 33 -0.29 -3.27 0.97
CA LEU A 33 -1.63 -2.69 0.84
C LEU A 33 -1.56 -1.30 0.19
N VAL A 34 -0.57 -0.49 0.56
CA VAL A 34 -0.31 0.80 -0.09
C VAL A 34 0.05 0.61 -1.56
N ALA A 35 0.94 -0.33 -1.90
CA ALA A 35 1.30 -0.64 -3.28
C ALA A 35 0.07 -1.00 -4.15
N LEU A 36 -0.84 -1.83 -3.61
CA LEU A 36 -2.07 -2.21 -4.30
C LEU A 36 -3.00 -1.01 -4.51
N LYS A 37 -3.11 -0.11 -3.52
CA LYS A 37 -3.89 1.12 -3.63
C LYS A 37 -3.29 2.08 -4.65
N LEU A 38 -1.96 2.24 -4.68
CA LEU A 38 -1.27 3.04 -5.68
C LEU A 38 -1.54 2.54 -7.09
N HIS A 39 -1.42 1.23 -7.30
CA HIS A 39 -1.72 0.61 -8.59
C HIS A 39 -3.20 0.82 -9.00
N ALA A 40 -4.14 0.68 -8.05
CA ALA A 40 -5.55 0.93 -8.32
C ALA A 40 -5.85 2.40 -8.65
N ALA A 41 -5.23 3.34 -7.93
CA ALA A 41 -5.38 4.78 -8.15
C ALA A 41 -4.82 5.23 -9.51
N ALA A 42 -3.78 4.55 -10.00
CA ALA A 42 -3.18 4.80 -11.32
C ALA A 42 -3.98 4.18 -12.49
N SER A 43 -4.99 3.35 -12.21
CA SER A 43 -5.77 2.69 -13.27
C SER A 43 -6.66 3.69 -14.02
N PRO A 44 -6.67 3.70 -15.36
CA PRO A 44 -7.51 4.61 -16.16
C PRO A 44 -9.01 4.34 -15.98
N THR A 45 -9.38 3.18 -15.45
CA THR A 45 -10.78 2.80 -15.18
C THR A 45 -11.24 3.20 -13.79
N ARG A 46 -10.37 3.81 -12.98
CA ARG A 46 -10.68 4.19 -11.60
C ARG A 46 -11.52 5.47 -11.58
N GLN A 47 -12.75 5.36 -11.10
CA GLN A 47 -13.69 6.49 -11.07
C GLN A 47 -13.50 7.43 -9.88
N LYS A 48 -12.88 6.95 -8.79
CA LYS A 48 -12.75 7.68 -7.51
C LYS A 48 -11.35 7.53 -6.89
N PRO A 49 -10.30 8.01 -7.57
CA PRO A 49 -8.92 7.88 -7.08
C PRO A 49 -8.70 8.57 -5.72
N GLU A 50 -9.50 9.57 -5.37
CA GLU A 50 -9.44 10.27 -4.08
C GLU A 50 -9.69 9.36 -2.87
N VAL A 51 -10.55 8.34 -3.03
CA VAL A 51 -10.82 7.35 -1.98
C VAL A 51 -9.58 6.48 -1.74
N ASP A 52 -8.86 6.10 -2.80
CA ASP A 52 -7.62 5.33 -2.66
C ASP A 52 -6.53 6.16 -1.99
N TRP A 53 -6.45 7.47 -2.25
CA TRP A 53 -5.49 8.35 -1.59
C TRP A 53 -5.78 8.53 -0.10
N GLU A 54 -7.06 8.62 0.30
CA GLU A 54 -7.41 8.65 1.72
C GLU A 54 -7.07 7.32 2.39
N ASP A 55 -7.35 6.18 1.75
CA ASP A 55 -6.96 4.87 2.27
C ASP A 55 -5.43 4.75 2.43
N ILE A 56 -4.65 5.19 1.44
CA ILE A 56 -3.19 5.22 1.51
C ILE A 56 -2.72 6.06 2.71
N ARG A 57 -3.28 7.27 2.87
CA ARG A 57 -2.94 8.16 3.98
C ARG A 57 -3.25 7.50 5.32
N GLN A 58 -4.42 6.88 5.46
CA GLN A 58 -4.80 6.19 6.69
C GLN A 58 -3.88 5.00 7.01
N ILE A 59 -3.54 4.18 6.02
CA ILE A 59 -2.63 3.04 6.21
C ILE A 59 -1.24 3.53 6.64
N VAL A 60 -0.66 4.50 5.93
CA VAL A 60 0.65 5.07 6.26
C VAL A 60 0.67 5.60 7.70
N ARG A 61 -0.39 6.32 8.11
CA ARG A 61 -0.51 6.87 9.45
C ARG A 61 -0.70 5.80 10.54
N ILE A 62 -1.65 4.90 10.36
CA ILE A 62 -2.02 3.90 11.38
C ILE A 62 -0.88 2.89 11.57
N CYS A 63 -0.26 2.47 10.47
CA CYS A 63 0.84 1.51 10.47
C CYS A 63 2.21 2.17 10.66
N ARG A 64 2.28 3.51 10.73
CA ARG A 64 3.51 4.31 10.89
C ARG A 64 4.59 3.93 9.86
N LEU A 65 4.18 3.84 8.61
CA LEU A 65 5.09 3.50 7.52
C LEU A 65 6.02 4.66 7.21
N ASP A 66 7.32 4.39 7.13
CA ASP A 66 8.34 5.38 6.81
C ASP A 66 8.65 5.34 5.30
N PRO A 67 8.27 6.36 4.51
CA PRO A 67 8.55 6.39 3.08
C PRO A 67 10.04 6.48 2.75
N THR A 68 10.93 6.71 3.73
CA THR A 68 12.38 6.68 3.55
C THR A 68 12.99 5.29 3.73
N GLU A 69 12.23 4.33 4.28
CA GLU A 69 12.65 2.94 4.35
C GLU A 69 12.82 2.38 2.93
N GLU A 70 13.99 1.80 2.63
CA GLU A 70 14.36 1.37 1.28
C GLU A 70 13.29 0.48 0.61
N SER A 71 12.76 -0.49 1.36
CA SER A 71 11.79 -1.45 0.84
C SER A 71 10.47 -0.78 0.45
N PHE A 72 9.94 0.10 1.31
CA PHE A 72 8.70 0.81 1.07
C PHE A 72 8.87 1.92 0.02
N HIS A 73 9.98 2.65 0.08
CA HIS A 73 10.35 3.65 -0.93
C HIS A 73 10.37 3.05 -2.34
N ALA A 74 11.00 1.88 -2.50
CA ALA A 74 11.03 1.17 -3.77
C ALA A 74 9.64 0.73 -4.25
N LEU A 75 8.77 0.27 -3.33
CA LEU A 75 7.38 -0.07 -3.66
C LEU A 75 6.58 1.16 -4.13
N ILE A 76 6.70 2.29 -3.44
CA ILE A 76 6.00 3.53 -3.82
C ILE A 76 6.43 3.96 -5.22
N LEU A 77 7.74 3.98 -5.50
CA LEU A 77 8.24 4.34 -6.81
C LEU A 77 7.78 3.38 -7.91
N ARG A 78 7.78 2.07 -7.64
CA ARG A 78 7.36 1.06 -8.60
C ARG A 78 5.89 1.18 -9.00
N TYR A 79 5.00 1.43 -8.04
CA TYR A 79 3.55 1.37 -8.28
C TYR A 79 2.88 2.74 -8.40
N GLY A 80 3.47 3.81 -7.86
CA GLY A 80 2.92 5.16 -7.87
C GLY A 80 3.84 6.23 -8.47
N GLY A 81 5.12 5.93 -8.70
CA GLY A 81 6.09 6.87 -9.24
C GLY A 81 6.45 8.01 -8.29
N GLN A 82 7.15 9.02 -8.84
CA GLN A 82 7.67 10.16 -8.08
C GLN A 82 6.58 11.04 -7.47
N ASP A 83 5.44 11.19 -8.15
CA ASP A 83 4.31 11.97 -7.63
C ASP A 83 3.69 11.33 -6.40
N ALA A 84 3.56 10.01 -6.40
CA ALA A 84 3.08 9.28 -5.23
C ALA A 84 4.04 9.39 -4.05
N LEU A 85 5.35 9.27 -4.30
CA LEU A 85 6.36 9.41 -3.28
C LEU A 85 6.26 10.77 -2.58
N ARG A 86 6.23 11.87 -3.33
CA ARG A 86 6.10 13.22 -2.77
C ARG A 86 4.83 13.40 -1.93
N LYS A 87 3.70 12.81 -2.36
CA LYS A 87 2.44 12.87 -1.61
C LYS A 87 2.53 12.09 -0.30
N ILE A 88 3.08 10.87 -0.33
CA ILE A 88 3.20 10.02 0.85
C ILE A 88 4.19 10.61 1.85
N GLU A 89 5.30 11.19 1.39
CA GLU A 89 6.22 11.96 2.25
C GLU A 89 5.54 13.16 2.91
N ALA A 90 4.62 13.83 2.21
CA ALA A 90 3.84 14.91 2.81
C ALA A 90 2.90 14.39 3.91
N PHE A 91 2.21 13.27 3.67
CA PHE A 91 1.35 12.64 4.69
C PHE A 91 2.12 12.19 5.93
N ALA A 92 3.31 11.61 5.75
CA ALA A 92 4.14 11.14 6.84
C ALA A 92 4.63 12.28 7.75
N ARG A 93 4.82 13.49 7.19
CA ARG A 93 5.18 14.70 7.96
C ARG A 93 4.02 15.31 8.76
N GLU A 94 2.78 14.96 8.45
CA GLU A 94 1.58 15.43 9.16
C GLU A 94 1.22 14.58 10.39
N CYS A 95 1.92 13.45 10.59
CA CYS A 95 1.67 12.46 11.64
C CYS A 95 2.65 12.60 12.80
#